data_AF-A0A967K3M4-F1
#
_entry.id   AF-A0A967K3M4-F1
#
_cell.length_a   1.000
_cell.length_b   1.000
_cell.length_c   1.000
_cell.angle_alpha   90.00
_cell.angle_beta   90.00
_cell.angle_gamma   90.00
#
_symmetry.space_group_name_H-M   'P 1'
#
loop_
_entity.id
_entity.type
_entity.pdbx_description
1 polymer ?
#
loop_
_entity_poly.entity_id
_entity_poly.type
_entity_poly.pdbx_seq_one_letter_code
_entity_poly.pdbx_strand_id
1 'polypeptide(L)'
;RELISNASDAISQMEFILLTNRDVLEPGVDFKIQITVDEEENIITIEDNGIGMTEDELVTNLGTIAQSGARAFIEASETDQENLIDVIGQFGVGFYSVFMVA
;
A
#
# COMPACT_ATOMS: atom_id res chain seq x y z
N ARG A 1 -9.31 -1.41 -3.38
CA ARG A 1 -9.16 0.04 -3.19
C ARG A 1 -7.83 0.36 -2.51
N GLU A 2 -7.59 -0.17 -1.32
CA GLU A 2 -6.39 0.13 -0.52
C GLU A 2 -5.07 -0.18 -1.26
N LEU A 3 -4.92 -1.35 -1.88
CA LEU A 3 -3.69 -1.68 -2.64
C LEU A 3 -3.40 -0.74 -3.81
N ILE A 4 -4.45 -0.28 -4.50
CA ILE A 4 -4.31 0.69 -5.59
C ILE A 4 -3.93 2.07 -5.05
N SER A 5 -4.45 2.44 -3.87
CA SER A 5 -4.05 3.68 -3.19
C SER A 5 -2.57 3.64 -2.82
N ASN A 6 -2.10 2.54 -2.21
CA ASN A 6 -0.69 2.37 -1.85
C ASN A 6 0.25 2.42 -3.07
N ALA A 7 -0.13 1.75 -4.16
CA ALA A 7 0.61 1.78 -5.42
C ALA A 7 0.64 3.20 -6.03
N SER A 8 -0.46 3.95 -5.97
CA SER A 8 -0.52 5.35 -6.40
C SER A 8 0.40 6.26 -5.57
N ASP A 9 0.45 6.05 -4.26
CA ASP A 9 1.33 6.80 -3.36
C ASP A 9 2.80 6.48 -3.64
N ALA A 10 3.13 5.22 -3.92
CA ALA A 10 4.48 4.79 -4.28
C ALA A 10 4.98 5.42 -5.59
N ILE A 11 4.11 5.50 -6.61
CA ILE A 11 4.41 6.18 -7.87
C ILE A 11 4.62 7.68 -7.63
N SER A 12 3.71 8.32 -6.89
CA SER A 12 3.77 9.77 -6.63
C SER A 12 5.04 10.17 -5.89
N GLN A 13 5.50 9.33 -4.95
CA GLN A 13 6.77 9.54 -4.25
C GLN A 13 7.98 9.41 -5.19
N MET A 14 7.96 8.41 -6.08
CA MET A 14 9.03 8.27 -7.08
C MET A 14 9.06 9.46 -8.05
N GLU A 15 7.90 9.91 -8.55
CA GLU A 15 7.80 11.11 -9.40
C GLU A 15 8.41 12.33 -8.70
N PHE A 16 8.12 12.54 -7.42
CA PHE A 16 8.70 13.63 -6.64
C PHE A 16 10.23 13.54 -6.52
N ILE A 17 10.77 12.34 -6.29
CA ILE A 17 12.23 12.11 -6.24
C ILE A 17 12.87 12.40 -7.60
N LEU A 18 12.26 11.95 -8.69
CA LEU A 18 12.78 12.18 -10.04
C LEU A 18 12.76 13.66 -10.43
N LEU A 19 11.77 14.42 -9.98
CA LEU A 19 11.73 15.88 -10.20
C LEU A 19 12.81 16.62 -9.42
N THR A 20 13.23 16.08 -8.27
CA THR A 20 14.20 16.73 -7.37
C THR A 20 15.65 16.28 -7.60
N ASN A 21 15.88 15.06 -8.10
CA ASN A 21 17.19 14.50 -8.42
C ASN A 21 17.41 14.37 -9.93
N ARG A 22 17.98 15.42 -10.54
CA ARG A 22 18.23 15.52 -11.99
C ARG A 22 19.28 14.56 -12.54
N ASP A 23 20.06 13.90 -11.68
CA ASP A 23 21.19 13.03 -12.07
C ASP A 23 20.81 11.54 -12.22
N VAL A 24 19.56 11.15 -11.93
CA VAL A 24 19.15 9.73 -11.83
C VAL A 24 18.43 9.21 -13.09
N LEU A 25 18.07 10.07 -14.04
CA LEU A 25 17.10 9.67 -15.08
C LEU A 25 17.72 9.01 -16.32
N GLU A 26 17.41 7.72 -16.50
CA GLU A 26 16.92 7.26 -17.80
C GLU A 26 15.60 8.01 -18.08
N PRO A 27 15.53 8.89 -19.09
CA PRO A 27 14.30 9.56 -19.44
C PRO A 27 13.27 8.54 -19.95
N GLY A 28 12.05 8.53 -19.38
CA GLY A 28 10.91 7.80 -19.96
C GLY A 28 10.42 6.58 -19.19
N VAL A 29 10.57 6.54 -17.85
CA VAL A 29 9.85 5.53 -17.05
C VAL A 29 8.35 5.77 -17.17
N ASP A 30 7.64 4.80 -17.73
CA ASP A 30 6.18 4.78 -17.81
C ASP A 30 5.62 4.20 -16.52
N PHE A 31 5.21 5.08 -15.59
CA PHE A 31 4.63 4.66 -14.31
C PHE A 31 3.25 4.04 -14.54
N LYS A 32 3.05 2.86 -13.97
CA LYS A 32 1.81 2.09 -14.14
C LYS A 32 1.54 1.21 -12.93
N ILE A 33 0.26 0.91 -12.74
CA ILE A 33 -0.22 -0.13 -11.84
C ILE A 33 -0.85 -1.20 -12.72
N GLN A 34 -0.34 -2.42 -12.65
CA GLN A 34 -0.82 -3.56 -13.41
C GLN A 34 -1.55 -4.54 -12.49
N ILE A 35 -2.75 -4.96 -12.92
CA ILE A 35 -3.55 -5.98 -12.23
C ILE A 35 -3.67 -7.17 -13.16
N THR A 36 -3.24 -8.34 -12.69
CA THR A 36 -3.31 -9.61 -13.42
C THR A 36 -4.11 -10.60 -12.59
N VAL A 37 -4.97 -11.38 -13.25
CA VAL A 37 -5.76 -12.45 -12.62
C VAL A 37 -5.34 -13.78 -13.24
N ASP A 38 -4.94 -14.71 -12.39
CA ASP A 38 -4.68 -16.10 -12.72
C ASP A 38 -5.77 -16.96 -12.11
N GLU A 39 -6.72 -17.42 -12.93
CA GLU A 39 -7.84 -18.25 -12.48
C GLU A 39 -7.41 -19.69 -12.17
N GLU A 40 -6.34 -20.19 -12.79
CA GLU A 40 -5.87 -21.55 -12.60
C GLU A 40 -5.19 -21.70 -11.23
N GLU A 41 -4.33 -20.73 -10.88
CA GLU A 41 -3.62 -20.69 -9.61
C GLU A 41 -4.41 -19.97 -8.50
N ASN A 42 -5.57 -19.38 -8.83
CA ASN A 42 -6.40 -18.58 -7.94
C ASN A 42 -5.61 -17.40 -7.31
N ILE A 43 -4.84 -16.69 -8.14
CA ILE A 43 -3.97 -15.58 -7.75
C ILE A 43 -4.45 -14.28 -8.41
N ILE A 44 -4.54 -13.21 -7.62
CA ILE A 44 -4.65 -11.84 -8.13
C ILE A 44 -3.34 -11.12 -7.82
N THR A 45 -2.64 -10.68 -8.87
CA THR A 45 -1.39 -9.93 -8.75
C THR A 45 -1.65 -8.46 -8.97
N ILE A 46 -1.18 -7.60 -8.06
CA ILE A 46 -1.17 -6.15 -8.21
C ILE A 46 0.28 -5.70 -8.13
N GLU A 47 0.78 -5.09 -9.20
CA GLU A 47 2.18 -4.68 -9.36
C GLU A 47 2.25 -3.20 -9.72
N ASP A 48 3.15 -2.46 -9.11
CA ASP A 48 3.51 -1.09 -9.49
C ASP A 48 5.01 -0.96 -9.68
N ASN A 49 5.43 0.04 -10.44
CA ASN A 49 6.83 0.40 -10.65
C ASN A 49 7.17 1.74 -9.97
N GLY A 50 6.58 2.02 -8.80
CA GLY A 50 6.85 3.17 -7.98
C GLY A 50 8.15 3.06 -7.18
N ILE A 51 8.22 3.75 -6.04
CA ILE A 51 9.44 3.85 -5.23
C ILE A 51 9.90 2.52 -4.61
N GLY A 52 8.97 1.56 -4.44
CA GLY A 52 9.23 0.30 -3.77
C GLY A 52 9.54 0.46 -2.27
N MET A 53 10.10 -0.57 -1.66
CA MET A 53 10.54 -0.58 -0.28
C MET A 53 11.87 -1.31 -0.16
N THR A 54 12.73 -0.82 0.72
CA THR A 54 13.94 -1.53 1.18
C THR A 54 13.57 -2.66 2.14
N GLU A 55 14.52 -3.56 2.43
CA GLU A 55 14.33 -4.66 3.39
C GLU A 55 13.90 -4.15 4.78
N ASP A 56 14.56 -3.11 5.29
CA ASP A 56 14.23 -2.52 6.59
C ASP A 56 12.83 -1.88 6.61
N GLU A 57 12.42 -1.23 5.51
CA GLU A 57 11.07 -0.68 5.35
C GLU A 57 10.02 -1.79 5.26
N LEU A 58 10.30 -2.93 4.62
CA LEU A 58 9.40 -4.08 4.61
C LEU A 58 9.19 -4.63 6.03
N VAL A 59 10.27 -4.81 6.79
CA VAL A 59 10.20 -5.29 8.18
C VAL A 59 9.42 -4.31 9.07
N THR A 60 9.66 -3.01 8.90
CA THR A 60 9.03 -1.98 9.72
C THR A 60 7.55 -1.79 9.36
N ASN A 61 7.23 -1.63 8.07
CA ASN A 61 5.90 -1.27 7.59
C ASN A 61 4.93 -2.46 7.49
N LEU A 62 5.44 -3.66 7.16
CA LEU A 62 4.61 -4.87 7.02
C LEU A 62 4.79 -5.87 8.16
N GLY A 63 6.02 -5.97 8.70
CA GLY A 63 6.37 -6.91 9.76
C GLY A 63 5.94 -6.46 11.15
N THR A 64 5.71 -5.16 11.35
CA THR A 64 5.22 -4.63 12.62
C THR A 64 3.76 -4.23 12.47
N ILE A 65 2.85 -5.17 12.74
CA ILE A 65 1.37 -4.97 12.77
C ILE A 65 0.93 -3.76 13.63
N ALA A 66 1.82 -3.27 14.51
CA ALA A 66 1.46 -2.58 15.72
C ALA A 66 2.37 -1.39 16.06
N GLN A 67 2.40 -0.33 15.23
CA GLN A 67 2.84 0.97 15.75
C GLN A 67 1.76 2.06 15.89
N SER A 68 0.55 1.87 15.36
CA SER A 68 -0.57 2.78 15.73
C SER A 68 -1.94 2.29 15.28
N GLY A 69 -2.03 1.69 14.09
CA GLY A 69 -3.32 1.45 13.44
C GLY A 69 -4.14 0.30 14.02
N ALA A 70 -3.56 -0.89 14.23
CA ALA A 70 -4.33 -2.07 14.67
C ALA A 70 -4.92 -1.92 16.08
N ARG A 71 -4.19 -1.27 17.01
CA ARG A 71 -4.68 -1.02 18.37
C ARG A 71 -5.76 0.07 18.37
N ALA A 72 -5.54 1.16 17.64
CA ALA A 72 -6.55 2.21 17.47
C ALA A 72 -7.78 1.69 16.73
N PHE A 73 -7.62 0.76 15.79
CA PHE A 73 -8.72 0.07 15.10
C PHE A 73 -9.51 -0.81 16.06
N ILE A 74 -8.85 -1.61 16.91
CA ILE A 74 -9.55 -2.40 17.94
C ILE A 74 -10.31 -1.48 18.90
N GLU A 75 -9.67 -0.42 19.41
CA GLU A 75 -10.33 0.57 20.29
C GLU A 75 -11.50 1.30 19.59
N ALA A 76 -11.37 1.65 18.31
CA ALA A 76 -12.45 2.27 17.52
C ALA A 76 -13.59 1.28 17.21
N SER A 77 -13.27 0.01 16.95
CA SER A 77 -14.25 -1.05 16.65
C SER A 77 -15.17 -1.38 17.83
N GLU A 78 -14.69 -1.17 19.06
CA GLU A 78 -15.47 -1.31 20.29
C GLU A 78 -16.42 -0.13 20.53
N THR A 79 -16.16 1.02 19.89
CA THR A 79 -16.84 2.29 20.19
C THR A 79 -17.82 2.72 19.11
N ASP A 80 -17.57 2.41 17.82
CA ASP A 80 -18.40 2.91 16.71
C ASP A 80 -18.38 1.96 15.47
N GLN A 81 -19.39 1.09 15.34
CA GLN A 81 -19.44 0.08 14.28
C GLN A 81 -19.75 0.63 12.88
N GLU A 82 -20.37 1.82 12.78
CA GLU A 82 -20.80 2.38 11.48
C GLU A 82 -19.66 3.03 10.67
N ASN A 83 -18.52 3.37 11.30
CA ASN A 83 -17.40 4.08 10.65
C ASN A 83 -16.12 3.25 10.46
N LEU A 84 -16.19 1.93 10.64
CA LEU A 84 -15.05 1.00 10.52
C LEU A 84 -14.33 1.07 9.16
N ILE A 85 -15.06 1.38 8.08
CA ILE A 85 -14.53 1.44 6.71
C ILE A 85 -13.62 2.66 6.50
N ASP A 86 -13.99 3.81 7.07
CA ASP A 86 -13.22 5.06 6.95
C ASP A 86 -11.97 5.03 7.84
N VAL A 87 -12.06 4.35 8.99
CA VAL A 87 -10.95 4.10 9.91
C VAL A 87 -9.83 3.30 9.23
N ILE A 88 -10.15 2.25 8.45
CA ILE A 88 -9.14 1.42 7.76
C ILE A 88 -8.23 2.25 6.84
N GLY A 89 -8.78 3.29 6.19
CA GLY A 89 -8.04 4.19 5.31
C GLY A 89 -7.13 5.19 6.05
N GLN A 90 -7.47 5.59 7.28
CA GLN A 90 -6.68 6.57 8.06
C GLN A 90 -5.49 5.97 8.81
N PHE A 91 -5.53 4.66 9.12
CA PHE A 91 -4.60 4.04 10.05
C PHE A 91 -3.46 3.24 9.39
N GLY A 92 -3.33 3.30 8.06
CA GLY A 92 -2.28 2.57 7.32
C GLY A 92 -2.43 1.05 7.39
N VAL A 93 -3.57 0.55 7.89
CA VAL A 93 -3.90 -0.89 7.96
C VAL A 93 -4.56 -1.40 6.68
N GLY A 94 -4.78 -0.53 5.69
CA GLY A 94 -5.41 -0.86 4.41
C GLY A 94 -4.71 -2.02 3.68
N PHE A 95 -3.41 -2.22 3.87
CA PHE A 95 -2.70 -3.39 3.36
C PHE A 95 -3.25 -4.72 3.91
N TYR A 96 -3.55 -4.79 5.21
CA TYR A 96 -4.04 -6.02 5.84
C TYR A 96 -5.48 -6.37 5.46
N SER A 97 -6.23 -5.45 4.84
CA SER A 97 -7.57 -5.73 4.31
C SER A 97 -7.59 -6.85 3.26
N VAL A 98 -6.43 -7.13 2.63
CA VAL A 98 -6.26 -8.22 1.67
C VAL A 98 -6.56 -9.59 2.29
N PHE A 99 -6.23 -9.79 3.57
CA PHE A 99 -6.48 -11.05 4.27
C PHE A 99 -7.97 -11.36 4.52
N MET A 100 -8.89 -10.44 4.18
CA MET A 100 -10.32 -10.75 4.22
C MET A 100 -10.80 -11.58 3.02
N VAL A 101 -10.05 -11.57 1.91
CA VAL A 101 -10.46 -12.17 0.62
C VAL A 101 -9.42 -13.12 0.03
N ALA A 102 -8.21 -13.19 0.62
CA ALA A 102 -7.08 -14.00 0.18
C ALA A 102 -6.75 -15.11 1.19
#